data_AF-A0A382NH12-F1
#
_entry.id   AF-A0A382NH12-F1
#
_cell.length_a   1.000
_cell.length_b   1.000
_cell.length_c   1.000
_cell.angle_alpha   90.00
_cell.angle_beta   90.00
_cell.angle_gamma   90.00
#
_symmetry.space_group_name_H-M   'P 1'
#
loop_
_entity.id
_entity.type
_entity.pdbx_description
1 polymer ?
#
loop_
_entity_poly.entity_id
_entity_poly.type
_entity_poly.pdbx_seq_one_letter_code
_entity_poly.pdbx_strand_id
1 'polypeptide(L)'
;QEVMIADEASVVDNLFIGSDDFWYKSLTHREKAKKAEELMEDLIGEYVDPNTLAMNLSLPIKAWITIGRAFLRENTKVLILDESSAALDFDSTERLFKKMREFRDRGMAVFIVTHRIAELIRISDKATVMRDGVDVGVLDKENITEKNLLSLMTGRTESAEQTKTTAVQIKSEKIVMKTKDLILWDSLAAARDSTSDPINIELREGEILGVTGLDGHGHDEFVKILAGVQEPHAGTTEVLNINDKFVKYNTLMEAKKLGISFVSGDRKKEGILPNLSIYENMVIPLYRTTSRAGFLGFINWLELNGVYEWELDRLNIKTGFKSDLVTSLSGGNQQKVMIARSFGQHPKILILNDPARGIDVNTKTDLY
;
A
#
# COMPACT_ATOMS: atom_id res chain seq x y z
N GLN A 1 -5.98 -1.14 7.59
CA GLN A 1 -5.68 -1.52 9.01
C GLN A 1 -4.44 -2.45 9.06
N GLU A 2 -3.78 -2.63 10.21
CA GLU A 2 -2.64 -3.56 10.35
C GLU A 2 -3.08 -5.01 10.64
N VAL A 3 -2.30 -5.98 10.14
CA VAL A 3 -2.47 -7.41 10.44
C VAL A 3 -1.87 -7.68 11.83
N MET A 4 -2.72 -7.93 12.83
CA MET A 4 -2.26 -8.17 14.21
C MET A 4 -1.73 -9.61 14.37
N ILE A 5 -0.46 -9.81 14.04
CA ILE A 5 0.24 -11.09 14.16
C ILE A 5 1.48 -10.94 15.04
N ALA A 6 1.82 -11.98 15.80
CA ALA A 6 3.08 -12.06 16.53
C ALA A 6 4.13 -12.67 15.59
N ASP A 7 5.00 -11.81 15.04
CA ASP A 7 6.02 -12.19 14.03
C ASP A 7 6.99 -13.28 14.52
N GLU A 8 7.29 -13.30 15.82
CA GLU A 8 8.18 -14.28 16.46
C GLU A 8 7.50 -15.62 16.80
N ALA A 9 6.19 -15.73 16.59
CA ALA A 9 5.43 -16.94 16.88
C ALA A 9 5.11 -17.71 15.60
N SER A 10 4.85 -19.01 15.74
CA SER A 10 4.51 -19.87 14.61
C SER A 10 3.11 -19.56 14.05
N VAL A 11 2.78 -20.12 12.88
CA VAL A 11 1.42 -20.09 12.32
C VAL A 11 0.41 -20.67 13.31
N VAL A 12 0.71 -21.84 13.90
CA VAL A 12 -0.18 -22.50 14.86
C VAL A 12 -0.38 -21.65 16.11
N ASP A 13 0.67 -21.04 16.65
CA ASP A 13 0.57 -20.17 17.83
C ASP A 13 -0.30 -18.95 17.54
N ASN A 14 -0.10 -18.34 16.37
CA ASN A 14 -0.88 -17.19 15.96
C ASN A 14 -2.36 -17.55 15.74
N LEU A 15 -2.67 -18.69 15.14
CA LEU A 15 -4.05 -19.14 14.90
C LEU A 15 -4.78 -19.45 16.21
N PHE A 16 -4.11 -20.15 17.12
CA PHE A 16 -4.69 -20.61 18.37
C PHE A 16 -4.53 -19.60 19.53
N ILE A 17 -4.14 -18.36 19.24
CA ILE A 17 -4.03 -17.32 20.25
C ILE A 17 -5.39 -17.06 20.92
N GLY A 18 -5.45 -17.20 22.24
CA GLY A 18 -6.69 -17.07 23.01
C GLY A 18 -7.75 -18.15 22.74
N SER A 19 -7.35 -19.31 22.18
CA SER A 19 -8.25 -20.47 21.99
C SER A 19 -8.30 -21.40 23.20
N ASP A 20 -7.30 -21.36 24.07
CA ASP A 20 -7.27 -22.11 25.34
C ASP A 20 -7.84 -21.24 26.46
N ASP A 21 -8.67 -21.83 27.33
CA ASP A 21 -9.09 -21.20 28.58
C ASP A 21 -8.00 -21.35 29.63
N PHE A 22 -8.02 -20.46 30.63
CA PHE A 22 -7.02 -20.41 31.71
C PHE A 22 -6.88 -21.74 32.50
N TRP A 23 -7.90 -22.60 32.45
CA TRP A 23 -7.99 -23.84 33.22
C TRP A 23 -8.07 -25.13 32.39
N TYR A 24 -8.23 -25.03 31.05
CA TYR A 24 -8.33 -26.19 30.17
C TYR A 24 -7.67 -25.91 28.81
N LYS A 25 -6.76 -26.79 28.41
CA LYS A 25 -6.31 -26.90 27.02
C LYS A 25 -7.29 -27.83 26.30
N SER A 26 -7.97 -27.34 25.27
CA SER A 26 -8.92 -28.17 24.53
C SER A 26 -8.23 -29.17 23.59
N LEU A 27 -6.97 -28.91 23.19
CA LEU A 27 -6.22 -29.68 22.19
C LEU A 27 -4.72 -29.74 22.52
N THR A 28 -4.08 -30.86 22.19
CA THR A 28 -2.63 -31.03 22.20
C THR A 28 -1.96 -30.22 21.08
N HIS A 29 -0.66 -29.91 21.21
CA HIS A 29 0.07 -29.18 20.16
C HIS A 29 0.01 -29.89 18.80
N ARG A 30 0.08 -31.23 18.79
CA ARG A 30 -0.01 -32.02 17.55
C ARG A 30 -1.37 -31.88 16.89
N GLU A 31 -2.45 -31.86 17.68
CA GLU A 31 -3.81 -31.65 17.17
C GLU A 31 -4.00 -30.22 16.66
N LYS A 32 -3.45 -29.22 17.36
CA LYS A 32 -3.46 -27.82 16.90
C LYS A 32 -2.72 -27.64 15.59
N ALA A 33 -1.53 -28.22 15.46
CA ALA A 33 -0.73 -28.16 14.23
C ALA A 33 -1.49 -28.77 13.06
N LYS A 34 -2.07 -29.96 13.23
CA LYS A 34 -2.88 -30.61 12.19
C LYS A 34 -4.10 -29.77 11.78
N LYS A 35 -4.82 -29.21 12.76
CA LYS A 35 -5.99 -28.36 12.49
C LYS A 35 -5.61 -27.02 11.87
N ALA A 36 -4.44 -26.47 12.21
CA ALA A 36 -3.89 -25.28 11.57
C ALA A 36 -3.55 -25.56 10.10
N GLU A 37 -2.90 -26.69 9.82
CA GLU A 37 -2.58 -27.13 8.45
C GLU A 37 -3.84 -27.23 7.58
N GLU A 38 -4.83 -28.02 8.02
CA GLU A 38 -6.10 -28.22 7.32
C GLU A 38 -6.84 -26.90 7.07
N LEU A 39 -6.86 -26.01 8.06
CA LEU A 39 -7.50 -24.71 7.94
C LEU A 39 -6.77 -23.80 6.96
N MET A 40 -5.44 -23.67 7.08
CA MET A 40 -4.68 -22.78 6.23
C MET A 40 -4.68 -23.25 4.78
N GLU A 41 -4.63 -24.57 4.55
CA GLU A 41 -4.76 -25.16 3.21
C GLU A 41 -6.14 -24.89 2.60
N ASP A 42 -7.22 -25.01 3.38
CA ASP A 42 -8.58 -24.68 2.92
C ASP A 42 -8.77 -23.18 2.62
N LEU A 43 -8.12 -22.30 3.39
CA LEU A 43 -8.23 -20.84 3.21
C LEU A 43 -7.36 -20.32 2.06
N ILE A 44 -6.09 -20.74 2.01
CA ILE A 44 -5.11 -20.22 1.04
C ILE A 44 -5.15 -21.04 -0.26
N GLY A 45 -5.41 -22.35 -0.17
CA GLY A 45 -5.37 -23.28 -1.29
C GLY A 45 -4.01 -23.91 -1.56
N GLU A 46 -3.04 -23.70 -0.67
CA GLU A 46 -1.72 -24.29 -0.73
C GLU A 46 -1.27 -24.72 0.68
N TYR A 47 -0.29 -25.62 0.73
CA TYR A 47 0.26 -26.10 1.99
C TYR A 47 1.07 -24.99 2.70
N VAL A 48 0.75 -24.76 3.98
CA VAL A 48 1.50 -23.88 4.87
C VAL A 48 1.93 -24.67 6.09
N ASP A 49 3.24 -24.79 6.33
CA ASP A 49 3.77 -25.48 7.51
C ASP A 49 3.34 -24.72 8.79
N PRO A 50 2.55 -25.35 9.69
CA PRO A 50 2.06 -24.74 10.92
C PRO A 50 3.16 -24.23 11.86
N ASN A 51 4.38 -24.75 11.75
CA ASN A 51 5.51 -24.40 12.62
C ASN A 51 6.37 -23.26 12.06
N THR A 52 6.07 -22.78 10.84
CA THR A 52 6.78 -21.64 10.25
C THR A 52 6.56 -20.39 11.08
N LEU A 53 7.63 -19.64 11.35
CA LEU A 53 7.55 -18.34 12.03
C LEU A 53 6.81 -17.33 11.16
N ALA A 54 5.87 -16.60 11.75
CA ALA A 54 5.06 -15.62 11.04
C ALA A 54 5.93 -14.58 10.32
N MET A 55 7.08 -14.16 10.88
CA MET A 55 7.97 -13.20 10.23
C MET A 55 8.41 -13.59 8.81
N ASN A 56 8.49 -14.89 8.52
CA ASN A 56 8.95 -15.42 7.22
C ASN A 56 7.82 -15.55 6.19
N LEU A 57 6.58 -15.23 6.57
CA LEU A 57 5.42 -15.36 5.69
C LEU A 57 5.13 -14.07 4.94
N SER A 58 4.54 -14.21 3.76
CA SER A 58 4.04 -13.07 2.99
C SER A 58 2.88 -12.39 3.73
N LEU A 59 2.68 -11.10 3.47
CA LEU A 59 1.59 -10.34 4.09
C LEU A 59 0.19 -10.93 3.82
N PRO A 60 -0.14 -11.46 2.62
CA PRO A 60 -1.41 -12.14 2.39
C PRO A 60 -1.63 -13.33 3.32
N ILE A 61 -0.61 -14.16 3.55
CA ILE A 61 -0.69 -15.31 4.46
C ILE A 61 -0.92 -14.83 5.90
N LYS A 62 -0.22 -13.78 6.34
CA LYS A 62 -0.43 -13.18 7.68
C LYS A 62 -1.88 -12.69 7.86
N ALA A 63 -2.45 -12.07 6.82
CA ALA A 63 -3.84 -11.63 6.85
C ALA A 63 -4.78 -12.84 6.99
N TRP A 64 -4.55 -13.91 6.21
CA TRP A 64 -5.29 -15.16 6.33
C TRP A 64 -5.20 -15.82 7.69
N ILE A 65 -4.04 -15.79 8.34
CA ILE A 65 -3.89 -16.27 9.73
C ILE A 65 -4.81 -15.49 10.67
N THR A 66 -4.90 -14.18 10.51
CA THR A 66 -5.74 -13.32 11.35
C THR A 66 -7.22 -13.60 11.15
N ILE A 67 -7.66 -13.74 9.89
CA ILE A 67 -9.04 -14.13 9.57
C ILE A 67 -9.29 -15.57 10.06
N GLY A 68 -8.31 -16.46 9.89
CA GLY A 68 -8.23 -17.86 10.31
C GLY A 68 -8.63 -18.09 11.77
N ARG A 69 -8.22 -17.19 12.67
CA ARG A 69 -8.60 -17.21 14.09
C ARG A 69 -10.12 -17.23 14.30
N ALA A 70 -10.88 -16.53 13.46
CA ALA A 70 -12.33 -16.50 13.54
C ALA A 70 -12.96 -17.86 13.15
N PHE A 71 -12.31 -18.62 12.25
CA PHE A 71 -12.76 -19.95 11.82
C PHE A 71 -12.59 -21.01 12.91
N LEU A 72 -11.66 -20.83 13.84
CA LEU A 72 -11.43 -21.79 14.92
C LEU A 72 -12.50 -21.72 16.03
N ARG A 73 -13.37 -20.71 16.02
CA ARG A 73 -14.41 -20.50 17.02
C ARG A 73 -15.74 -21.10 16.54
N GLU A 74 -16.20 -22.17 17.19
CA GLU A 74 -17.39 -22.94 16.78
C GLU A 74 -18.73 -22.17 16.90
N ASN A 75 -18.77 -21.11 17.71
CA ASN A 75 -20.00 -20.36 18.02
C ASN A 75 -20.01 -18.91 17.51
N THR A 76 -19.19 -18.58 16.51
CA THR A 76 -19.18 -17.22 15.95
C THR A 76 -20.52 -16.91 15.28
N LYS A 77 -21.24 -15.90 15.80
CA LYS A 77 -22.53 -15.42 15.26
C LYS A 77 -22.39 -14.13 14.46
N VAL A 78 -21.34 -13.36 14.74
CA VAL A 78 -21.03 -12.09 14.08
C VAL A 78 -19.55 -12.10 13.75
N LEU A 79 -19.24 -11.89 12.47
CA LEU A 79 -17.88 -11.70 11.97
C LEU A 79 -17.75 -10.26 11.51
N ILE A 80 -16.74 -9.54 12.01
CA ILE A 80 -16.43 -8.17 11.59
C ILE A 80 -15.06 -8.21 10.92
N LEU A 81 -15.01 -7.84 9.64
CA LEU A 81 -13.80 -7.74 8.84
C LEU A 81 -13.54 -6.27 8.56
N ASP A 82 -12.46 -5.76 9.15
CA ASP A 82 -12.05 -4.37 8.95
C ASP A 82 -10.93 -4.31 7.91
N GLU A 83 -11.28 -3.87 6.69
CA GLU A 83 -10.39 -3.69 5.55
C GLU A 83 -9.47 -4.89 5.26
N SER A 84 -9.97 -6.10 5.53
CA SER A 84 -9.14 -7.31 5.60
C SER A 84 -8.68 -7.84 4.23
N SER A 85 -9.28 -7.34 3.15
CA SER A 85 -8.93 -7.63 1.76
C SER A 85 -7.80 -6.76 1.20
N ALA A 86 -7.41 -5.66 1.87
CA ALA A 86 -6.44 -4.71 1.33
C ALA A 86 -5.02 -5.29 1.18
N ALA A 87 -4.72 -6.39 1.86
CA ALA A 87 -3.46 -7.11 1.78
C ALA A 87 -3.55 -8.41 0.98
N LEU A 88 -4.68 -8.68 0.32
CA LEU A 88 -4.93 -9.90 -0.44
C LEU A 88 -4.91 -9.59 -1.95
N ASP A 89 -4.37 -10.53 -2.72
CA ASP A 89 -4.49 -10.54 -4.17
C ASP A 89 -5.92 -10.88 -4.61
N PHE A 90 -6.16 -10.89 -5.92
CA PHE A 90 -7.48 -11.16 -6.48
C PHE A 90 -7.99 -12.58 -6.11
N ASP A 91 -7.15 -13.59 -6.28
CA ASP A 91 -7.54 -14.98 -6.05
C ASP A 91 -7.80 -15.27 -4.56
N SER A 92 -6.97 -14.73 -3.66
CA SER A 92 -7.19 -14.77 -2.22
C SER A 92 -8.46 -14.01 -1.83
N THR A 93 -8.71 -12.86 -2.43
CA THR A 93 -9.94 -12.10 -2.19
C THR A 93 -11.17 -12.91 -2.62
N GLU A 94 -11.12 -13.64 -3.73
CA GLU A 94 -12.20 -14.52 -4.16
C GLU A 94 -12.45 -15.68 -3.19
N ARG A 95 -11.39 -16.29 -2.66
CA ARG A 95 -11.49 -17.34 -1.64
C ARG A 95 -12.12 -16.80 -0.36
N LEU A 96 -11.72 -15.61 0.08
CA LEU A 96 -12.31 -14.94 1.24
C LEU A 96 -13.80 -14.70 1.03
N PHE A 97 -14.17 -14.15 -0.13
CA PHE A 97 -15.57 -13.93 -0.49
C PHE A 97 -16.39 -15.22 -0.55
N LYS A 98 -15.80 -16.32 -1.04
CA LYS A 98 -16.46 -17.63 -1.02
C LYS A 98 -16.76 -18.08 0.41
N LYS A 99 -15.77 -18.04 1.31
CA LYS A 99 -15.95 -18.44 2.72
C LYS A 99 -16.95 -17.55 3.44
N MET A 100 -16.95 -16.26 3.16
CA MET A 100 -17.92 -15.32 3.73
C MET A 100 -19.36 -15.63 3.31
N ARG A 101 -19.58 -16.01 2.04
CA ARG A 101 -20.90 -16.48 1.57
C ARG A 101 -21.31 -17.75 2.28
N GLU A 102 -20.43 -18.74 2.37
CA GLU A 102 -20.69 -20.00 3.10
C GLU A 102 -21.08 -19.74 4.56
N PHE A 103 -20.52 -18.70 5.18
CA PHE A 103 -20.87 -18.30 6.54
C PHE A 103 -22.21 -17.61 6.66
N ARG A 104 -22.47 -16.64 5.79
CA ARG A 104 -23.77 -16.00 5.70
C ARG A 104 -24.86 -17.05 5.51
N ASP A 105 -24.64 -18.00 4.61
CA ASP A 105 -25.61 -19.05 4.27
C ASP A 105 -25.81 -20.04 5.44
N ARG A 106 -24.84 -20.14 6.36
CA ARG A 106 -24.96 -20.86 7.65
C ARG A 106 -25.62 -20.02 8.77
N GLY A 107 -26.07 -18.81 8.48
CA GLY A 107 -26.76 -17.93 9.43
C GLY A 107 -25.85 -17.04 10.29
N MET A 108 -24.58 -16.86 9.91
CA MET A 108 -23.69 -15.88 10.55
C MET A 108 -23.89 -14.48 9.92
N ALA A 109 -23.95 -13.44 10.75
CA ALA A 109 -23.91 -12.06 10.27
C ALA A 109 -22.46 -11.66 9.98
N VAL A 110 -22.19 -11.13 8.77
CA VAL A 110 -20.85 -10.69 8.38
C VAL A 110 -20.87 -9.20 8.07
N PHE A 111 -20.09 -8.43 8.81
CA PHE A 111 -19.86 -7.01 8.59
C PHE A 111 -18.49 -6.83 7.93
N ILE A 112 -18.45 -6.03 6.87
CA ILE A 112 -17.21 -5.65 6.21
C ILE A 112 -17.13 -4.13 6.23
N VAL A 113 -15.99 -3.63 6.70
CA VAL A 113 -15.60 -2.25 6.51
C VAL A 113 -14.60 -2.22 5.37
N THR A 114 -14.95 -1.58 4.25
CA THR A 114 -14.06 -1.43 3.11
C THR A 114 -14.39 -0.15 2.36
N HIS A 115 -13.37 0.47 1.78
CA HIS A 115 -13.53 1.59 0.86
C HIS A 115 -13.47 1.13 -0.60
N ARG A 116 -13.31 -0.18 -0.86
CA ARG A 116 -13.26 -0.76 -2.20
C ARG A 116 -14.66 -1.04 -2.72
N ILE A 117 -15.11 -0.17 -3.62
CA ILE A 117 -16.44 -0.25 -4.26
C ILE A 117 -16.68 -1.60 -4.94
N ALA A 118 -15.68 -2.11 -5.68
CA ALA A 118 -15.79 -3.39 -6.38
C ALA A 118 -16.07 -4.57 -5.41
N GLU A 119 -15.56 -4.52 -4.18
CA GLU A 119 -15.82 -5.56 -3.17
C GLU A 119 -17.25 -5.47 -2.67
N LEU A 120 -17.71 -4.26 -2.31
CA LEU A 120 -19.07 -4.01 -1.82
C LEU A 120 -20.13 -4.50 -2.81
N ILE A 121 -19.97 -4.17 -4.09
CA ILE A 121 -20.91 -4.58 -5.15
C ILE A 121 -21.03 -6.11 -5.25
N ARG A 122 -19.94 -6.84 -5.02
CA ARG A 122 -19.87 -8.28 -5.27
C ARG A 122 -20.35 -9.13 -4.10
N ILE A 123 -20.14 -8.67 -2.87
CA ILE A 123 -20.34 -9.50 -1.66
C ILE A 123 -21.45 -9.00 -0.75
N SER A 124 -21.78 -7.71 -0.78
CA SER A 124 -22.70 -7.12 0.19
C SER A 124 -24.15 -7.36 -0.19
N ASP A 125 -24.95 -7.80 0.79
CA ASP A 125 -26.41 -7.81 0.66
C ASP A 125 -27.02 -6.46 1.06
N LYS A 126 -26.30 -5.69 1.89
CA LYS A 126 -26.65 -4.34 2.35
C LYS A 126 -25.37 -3.53 2.62
N ALA A 127 -25.37 -2.25 2.29
CA ALA A 127 -24.23 -1.35 2.51
C ALA A 127 -24.69 -0.07 3.21
N THR A 128 -24.03 0.27 4.31
CA THR A 128 -24.19 1.57 4.99
C THR A 128 -22.99 2.44 4.66
N VAL A 129 -23.22 3.64 4.16
CA VAL A 129 -22.17 4.62 3.88
C VAL A 129 -22.13 5.62 5.02
N MET A 130 -20.93 5.82 5.58
CA MET A 130 -20.67 6.81 6.62
C MET A 130 -19.81 7.94 6.06
N ARG A 131 -20.09 9.18 6.46
CA ARG A 131 -19.29 10.37 6.13
C ARG A 131 -19.25 11.29 7.34
N ASP A 132 -18.07 11.81 7.69
CA ASP A 132 -17.89 12.74 8.81
C ASP A 132 -18.50 12.23 10.14
N GLY A 133 -18.45 10.92 10.36
CA GLY A 133 -18.96 10.26 11.58
C GLY A 133 -20.47 10.04 11.62
N VAL A 134 -21.22 10.38 10.56
CA VAL A 134 -22.67 10.16 10.46
C VAL A 134 -23.00 9.19 9.33
N ASP A 135 -24.13 8.48 9.46
CA ASP A 135 -24.69 7.68 8.38
C ASP A 135 -25.30 8.60 7.31
N VAL A 136 -24.81 8.48 6.08
CA VAL A 136 -25.30 9.30 4.96
C VAL A 136 -26.25 8.55 4.03
N GLY A 137 -26.31 7.22 4.15
CA GLY A 137 -27.24 6.41 3.39
C GLY A 137 -27.05 4.92 3.59
N VAL A 138 -28.12 4.18 3.29
CA VAL A 138 -28.15 2.72 3.34
C VAL A 138 -28.66 2.23 1.99
N LEU A 139 -27.90 1.35 1.36
CA LEU A 139 -28.19 0.75 0.06
C LEU A 139 -28.48 -0.74 0.26
N ASP A 140 -29.64 -1.19 -0.22
CA ASP A 140 -29.93 -2.61 -0.39
C ASP A 140 -29.32 -3.12 -1.70
N LYS A 141 -29.06 -4.42 -1.79
CA LYS A 141 -28.32 -5.12 -2.86
C LYS A 141 -28.43 -4.51 -4.27
N GLU A 142 -29.63 -4.34 -4.79
CA GLU A 142 -29.87 -3.81 -6.15
C GLU A 142 -29.36 -2.38 -6.35
N ASN A 143 -29.33 -1.60 -5.27
CA ASN A 143 -28.89 -0.21 -5.24
C ASN A 143 -27.40 -0.08 -4.91
N ILE A 144 -26.70 -1.16 -4.55
CA ILE A 144 -25.25 -1.19 -4.34
C ILE A 144 -24.57 -1.16 -5.70
N THR A 145 -24.56 0.01 -6.32
CA THR A 145 -23.88 0.29 -7.58
C THR A 145 -22.73 1.24 -7.34
N GLU A 146 -21.72 1.20 -8.20
CA GLU A 146 -20.56 2.11 -8.14
C GLU A 146 -21.00 3.57 -8.09
N LYS A 147 -21.95 3.94 -8.95
CA LYS A 147 -22.53 5.29 -9.00
C LYS A 147 -23.14 5.72 -7.66
N ASN A 148 -23.99 4.88 -7.06
CA ASN A 148 -24.68 5.22 -5.81
C ASN A 148 -23.72 5.28 -4.62
N LEU A 149 -22.77 4.35 -4.56
CA LEU A 149 -21.73 4.32 -3.52
C LEU A 149 -20.85 5.56 -3.59
N LEU A 150 -20.33 5.91 -4.78
CA LEU A 150 -19.53 7.12 -4.98
C LEU A 150 -20.31 8.37 -4.60
N SER A 151 -21.58 8.46 -4.98
CA SER A 151 -22.39 9.64 -4.67
C SER A 151 -22.56 9.85 -3.16
N LEU A 152 -22.80 8.77 -2.40
CA LEU A 152 -22.90 8.84 -0.94
C LEU A 152 -21.55 9.15 -0.29
N MET A 153 -20.46 8.51 -0.74
CA MET A 153 -19.11 8.66 -0.16
C MET A 153 -18.51 10.06 -0.40
N THR A 154 -18.75 10.65 -1.57
CA THR A 154 -18.21 11.96 -1.97
C THR A 154 -19.15 13.11 -1.62
N GLY A 155 -20.45 12.83 -1.44
CA GLY A 155 -21.47 13.86 -1.30
C GLY A 155 -21.79 14.62 -2.58
N ARG A 156 -21.26 14.18 -3.72
CA ARG A 156 -21.56 14.76 -5.03
C ARG A 156 -22.53 13.84 -5.76
N THR A 157 -23.66 14.37 -6.22
CA THR A 157 -24.48 13.67 -7.20
C THR A 157 -23.83 13.91 -8.55
N GLU A 158 -22.90 13.04 -8.94
CA GLU A 158 -22.36 13.11 -10.30
C GLU A 158 -23.51 12.81 -11.27
N SER A 159 -24.04 13.90 -11.85
CA SER A 159 -24.51 13.87 -13.23
C SER A 159 -23.38 13.24 -14.04
N ALA A 160 -23.71 12.37 -14.99
CA ALA A 160 -22.77 11.58 -15.77
C ALA A 160 -21.89 12.42 -16.73
N GLU A 161 -21.31 13.51 -16.26
CA GLU A 161 -20.10 14.08 -16.82
C GLU A 161 -18.95 13.30 -16.19
N GLN A 162 -18.68 12.13 -16.79
CA GLN A 162 -17.32 11.65 -16.84
C GLN A 162 -16.49 12.87 -17.24
N THR A 163 -15.73 13.42 -16.30
CA THR A 163 -14.65 14.30 -16.66
C THR A 163 -13.73 13.40 -17.46
N LYS A 164 -13.91 13.38 -18.78
CA LYS A 164 -12.92 12.89 -19.72
C LYS A 164 -11.76 13.85 -19.53
N THR A 165 -10.98 13.66 -18.46
CA THR A 165 -9.62 14.12 -18.41
C THR A 165 -8.97 13.40 -19.58
N THR A 166 -8.99 14.05 -20.74
CA THR A 166 -8.16 13.67 -21.88
C THR A 166 -6.79 13.42 -21.29
N ALA A 167 -6.30 12.18 -21.40
CA ALA A 167 -4.98 11.82 -20.93
C ALA A 167 -4.01 12.90 -21.41
N VAL A 168 -3.18 13.42 -20.50
CA VAL A 168 -2.23 14.48 -20.81
C VAL A 168 -1.46 14.03 -22.05
N GLN A 169 -1.65 14.74 -23.16
CA GLN A 169 -0.93 14.39 -24.38
C GLN A 169 0.55 14.65 -24.15
N ILE A 170 1.36 13.60 -24.27
CA ILE A 170 2.81 13.68 -24.19
C ILE A 170 3.26 14.66 -25.27
N LYS A 171 3.87 15.78 -24.86
CA LYS A 171 4.35 16.82 -25.78
C LYS A 171 5.78 16.57 -26.26
N SER A 172 6.51 15.65 -25.62
CA SER A 172 7.94 15.42 -25.81
C SER A 172 8.24 13.97 -26.15
N GLU A 173 8.98 13.75 -27.24
CA GLU A 173 9.55 12.44 -27.59
C GLU A 173 10.85 12.15 -26.82
N LYS A 174 11.27 13.06 -25.93
CA LYS A 174 12.54 12.96 -25.19
C LYS A 174 12.46 11.88 -24.11
N ILE A 175 13.23 10.81 -24.26
CA ILE A 175 13.38 9.75 -23.25
C ILE A 175 14.24 10.28 -22.10
N VAL A 176 13.69 10.22 -20.88
CA VAL A 176 14.36 10.68 -19.64
C VAL A 176 14.90 9.54 -18.80
N MET A 177 14.31 8.34 -18.90
CA MET A 177 14.76 7.13 -18.23
C MET A 177 14.53 5.92 -19.14
N LYS A 178 15.40 4.92 -19.05
CA LYS A 178 15.20 3.65 -19.73
C LYS A 178 15.84 2.50 -18.97
N THR A 179 15.36 1.29 -19.21
CA THR A 179 16.00 0.06 -18.73
C THR A 179 16.62 -0.69 -19.89
N LYS A 180 17.68 -1.45 -19.61
CA LYS A 180 18.30 -2.36 -20.57
C LYS A 180 18.43 -3.75 -19.99
N ASP A 181 17.72 -4.69 -20.58
CA ASP A 181 17.72 -6.12 -20.27
C ASP A 181 17.60 -6.39 -18.76
N LEU A 182 16.69 -5.66 -18.09
CA LEU A 182 16.57 -5.68 -16.65
C LEU A 182 15.97 -7.00 -16.19
N ILE A 183 16.70 -7.74 -15.37
CA ILE A 183 16.29 -8.99 -14.73
C ILE A 183 16.10 -8.69 -13.25
N LEU A 184 14.89 -8.95 -12.75
CA LEU A 184 14.47 -8.64 -11.39
C LEU A 184 14.97 -9.71 -10.40
N TRP A 185 14.87 -10.98 -10.78
CA TRP A 185 15.35 -12.11 -9.97
C TRP A 185 15.82 -13.27 -10.82
N ASP A 186 16.64 -14.12 -10.20
CA ASP A 186 16.95 -15.45 -10.70
C ASP A 186 16.15 -16.52 -9.96
N SER A 187 15.77 -17.58 -10.68
CA SER A 187 15.07 -18.76 -10.17
C SER A 187 15.69 -19.33 -8.88
N LEU A 188 17.03 -19.48 -8.87
CA LEU A 188 17.77 -20.01 -7.72
C LEU A 188 17.84 -19.02 -6.55
N ALA A 189 17.95 -17.73 -6.84
CA ALA A 189 18.12 -16.69 -5.81
C ALA A 189 16.79 -16.30 -5.13
N ALA A 190 15.67 -16.36 -5.85
CA ALA A 190 14.37 -15.94 -5.35
C ALA A 190 13.47 -17.10 -4.91
N ALA A 191 13.94 -18.35 -4.97
CA ALA A 191 13.12 -19.54 -4.76
C ALA A 191 11.82 -19.51 -5.59
N ARG A 192 11.97 -19.09 -6.86
CA ARG A 192 10.87 -18.98 -7.83
C ARG A 192 11.08 -19.98 -8.96
N ASP A 193 9.99 -20.42 -9.57
CA ASP A 193 10.01 -21.43 -10.62
C ASP A 193 10.76 -21.01 -11.89
N SER A 194 10.95 -19.69 -12.09
CA SER A 194 11.66 -19.14 -13.24
C SER A 194 12.37 -17.83 -12.93
N THR A 195 13.44 -17.56 -13.67
CA THR A 195 14.12 -16.26 -13.78
C THR A 195 13.18 -15.28 -14.46
N SER A 196 13.12 -14.03 -14.02
CA SER A 196 12.26 -13.02 -14.66
C SER A 196 12.70 -12.74 -16.09
N ASP A 197 11.75 -12.54 -17.01
CA ASP A 197 12.07 -12.11 -18.37
C ASP A 197 12.77 -10.73 -18.40
N PRO A 198 13.62 -10.44 -19.41
CA PRO A 198 14.25 -9.14 -19.56
C PRO A 198 13.23 -8.02 -19.79
N ILE A 199 13.29 -6.97 -18.96
CA ILE A 199 12.39 -5.81 -19.05
C ILE A 199 13.12 -4.61 -19.66
N ASN A 200 12.62 -4.14 -20.80
CA ASN A 200 13.08 -2.97 -21.52
C ASN A 200 11.93 -1.94 -21.59
N ILE A 201 12.07 -0.83 -20.87
CA ILE A 201 11.12 0.29 -20.89
C ILE A 201 11.81 1.60 -21.25
N GLU A 202 11.05 2.54 -21.77
CA GLU A 202 11.46 3.92 -21.98
C GLU A 202 10.40 4.83 -21.36
N LEU A 203 10.82 5.75 -20.50
CA LEU A 203 9.98 6.79 -19.92
C LEU A 203 10.32 8.12 -20.58
N ARG A 204 9.31 8.81 -21.07
CA ARG A 204 9.43 10.10 -21.75
C ARG A 204 9.14 11.27 -20.82
N GLU A 205 9.66 12.43 -21.16
CA GLU A 205 9.42 13.66 -20.42
C GLU A 205 7.92 14.02 -20.41
N GLY A 206 7.36 14.15 -19.21
CA GLY A 206 5.93 14.45 -19.01
C GLY A 206 5.00 13.25 -19.17
N GLU A 207 5.53 12.04 -19.39
CA GLU A 207 4.77 10.80 -19.41
C GLU A 207 4.48 10.30 -18.00
N ILE A 208 3.28 9.73 -17.81
CA ILE A 208 2.92 8.96 -16.62
C ILE A 208 2.90 7.49 -17.02
N LEU A 209 3.90 6.73 -16.56
CA LEU A 209 3.99 5.29 -16.77
C LEU A 209 3.34 4.54 -15.61
N GLY A 210 2.24 3.84 -15.87
CA GLY A 210 1.59 2.95 -14.90
C GLY A 210 2.16 1.53 -14.99
N VAL A 211 2.63 0.99 -13.87
CA VAL A 211 3.04 -0.42 -13.74
C VAL A 211 1.96 -1.17 -12.96
N THR A 212 1.49 -2.29 -13.51
CA THR A 212 0.49 -3.15 -12.87
C THR A 212 0.89 -4.62 -13.02
N GLY A 213 0.52 -5.43 -12.03
CA GLY A 213 0.75 -6.86 -11.97
C GLY A 213 0.03 -7.44 -10.77
N LEU A 214 -0.15 -8.77 -10.75
CA LEU A 214 -0.62 -9.46 -9.55
C LEU A 214 0.51 -9.53 -8.52
N ASP A 215 0.17 -9.74 -7.24
CA ASP A 215 1.16 -9.92 -6.20
C ASP A 215 2.14 -11.05 -6.57
N GLY A 216 3.42 -10.88 -6.22
CA GLY A 216 4.48 -11.83 -6.57
C GLY A 216 4.98 -11.74 -8.02
N HIS A 217 4.35 -10.96 -8.91
CA HIS A 217 4.79 -10.81 -10.30
C HIS A 217 5.91 -9.78 -10.51
N GLY A 218 6.49 -9.25 -9.41
CA GLY A 218 7.68 -8.42 -9.51
C GLY A 218 7.46 -6.92 -9.63
N HIS A 219 6.22 -6.43 -9.56
CA HIS A 219 5.95 -5.00 -9.74
C HIS A 219 6.58 -4.14 -8.62
N ASP A 220 6.57 -4.62 -7.37
CA ASP A 220 7.21 -3.94 -6.23
C ASP A 220 8.73 -3.91 -6.40
N GLU A 221 9.33 -5.06 -6.73
CA GLU A 221 10.77 -5.19 -6.99
C GLU A 221 11.21 -4.32 -8.17
N PHE A 222 10.44 -4.30 -9.26
CA PHE A 222 10.72 -3.47 -10.43
C PHE A 222 10.74 -1.98 -10.07
N VAL A 223 9.71 -1.50 -9.37
CA VAL A 223 9.63 -0.08 -8.96
C VAL A 223 10.76 0.29 -8.00
N LYS A 224 11.12 -0.60 -7.06
CA LYS A 224 12.27 -0.42 -6.15
C LYS A 224 13.60 -0.39 -6.90
N ILE A 225 13.76 -1.22 -7.94
CA ILE A 225 14.95 -1.22 -8.81
C ILE A 225 15.04 0.08 -9.61
N LEU A 226 13.93 0.55 -10.20
CA LEU A 226 13.91 1.85 -10.89
C LEU A 226 14.29 3.01 -9.97
N ALA A 227 13.94 2.94 -8.69
CA ALA A 227 14.31 3.93 -7.68
C ALA A 227 15.75 3.77 -7.13
N GLY A 228 16.45 2.69 -7.46
CA GLY A 228 17.75 2.34 -6.86
C GLY A 228 17.66 1.89 -5.40
N VAL A 229 16.47 1.58 -4.90
CA VAL A 229 16.27 1.03 -3.55
C VAL A 229 16.76 -0.42 -3.47
N GLN A 230 16.64 -1.15 -4.58
CA GLN A 230 17.06 -2.53 -4.74
C GLN A 230 17.94 -2.66 -5.98
N GLU A 231 18.97 -3.48 -5.92
CA GLU A 231 19.78 -3.79 -7.11
C GLU A 231 19.08 -4.86 -7.97
N PRO A 232 19.11 -4.73 -9.31
CA PRO A 232 18.61 -5.79 -10.18
C PRO A 232 19.54 -7.01 -10.13
N HIS A 233 19.00 -8.18 -10.49
CA HIS A 233 19.82 -9.37 -10.68
C HIS A 233 20.78 -9.19 -11.89
N ALA A 234 20.26 -8.63 -12.98
CA ALA A 234 21.05 -8.28 -14.17
C ALA A 234 20.40 -7.14 -14.95
N GLY A 235 21.11 -6.62 -15.96
CA GLY A 235 20.68 -5.45 -16.72
C GLY A 235 20.98 -4.14 -15.99
N THR A 236 20.49 -3.02 -16.53
CA THR A 236 20.80 -1.69 -15.99
C THR A 236 19.66 -0.71 -16.12
N THR A 237 19.56 0.19 -15.15
CA THR A 237 18.71 1.38 -15.23
C THR A 237 19.54 2.60 -15.62
N GLU A 238 19.05 3.38 -16.58
CA GLU A 238 19.72 4.56 -17.11
C GLU A 238 18.80 5.77 -17.05
N VAL A 239 19.34 6.92 -16.66
CA VAL A 239 18.61 8.21 -16.63
C VAL A 239 19.40 9.27 -17.36
N LEU A 240 18.69 10.19 -18.00
CA LEU A 240 19.29 11.32 -18.70
C LEU A 240 19.80 12.36 -17.70
N ASN A 241 21.11 12.61 -17.71
CA ASN A 241 21.72 13.59 -16.82
C ASN A 241 21.54 15.05 -17.33
N ILE A 242 22.10 16.02 -16.59
CA ILE A 242 22.05 17.46 -16.95
C ILE A 242 22.74 17.81 -18.28
N ASN A 243 23.57 16.91 -18.82
CA ASN A 243 24.32 17.09 -20.06
C ASN A 243 23.70 16.26 -21.21
N ASP A 244 22.45 15.84 -21.08
CA ASP A 244 21.73 15.01 -22.05
C ASP A 244 22.44 13.68 -22.40
N LYS A 245 23.13 13.08 -21.42
CA LYS A 245 23.74 11.74 -21.54
C LYS A 245 23.07 10.76 -20.61
N PHE A 246 22.77 9.56 -21.12
CA PHE A 246 22.34 8.45 -20.29
C PHE A 246 23.47 8.00 -19.37
N VAL A 247 23.19 7.96 -18.08
CA VAL A 247 24.09 7.47 -17.04
C VAL A 247 23.42 6.36 -16.26
N LYS A 248 24.19 5.35 -15.90
CA LYS A 248 23.74 4.23 -15.07
C LYS A 248 23.75 4.63 -13.60
N TYR A 249 22.84 4.06 -12.84
CA TYR A 249 22.79 4.17 -11.39
C TYR A 249 22.26 2.88 -10.79
N ASN A 250 22.78 2.52 -9.62
CA ASN A 250 22.41 1.27 -8.95
C ASN A 250 21.89 1.50 -7.53
N THR A 251 22.09 2.70 -6.97
CA THR A 251 21.70 3.02 -5.58
C THR A 251 20.75 4.21 -5.49
N LEU A 252 19.95 4.24 -4.43
CA LEU A 252 19.00 5.31 -4.14
C LEU A 252 19.69 6.68 -4.03
N MET A 253 20.91 6.70 -3.50
CA MET A 253 21.70 7.93 -3.36
C MET A 253 22.17 8.47 -4.72
N GLU A 254 22.55 7.59 -5.65
CA GLU A 254 22.89 7.96 -7.03
C GLU A 254 21.66 8.44 -7.78
N ALA A 255 20.56 7.70 -7.70
CA ALA A 255 19.27 8.05 -8.28
C ALA A 255 18.83 9.46 -7.80
N LYS A 256 18.92 9.72 -6.50
CA LYS A 256 18.61 11.03 -5.91
C LYS A 256 19.46 12.16 -6.46
N LYS A 257 20.77 11.96 -6.62
CA LYS A 257 21.68 12.97 -7.23
C LYS A 257 21.31 13.26 -8.68
N LEU A 258 20.73 12.29 -9.38
CA LEU A 258 20.27 12.42 -10.77
C LEU A 258 18.87 13.03 -10.89
N GLY A 259 18.22 13.34 -9.76
CA GLY A 259 16.91 13.98 -9.71
C GLY A 259 15.74 13.00 -9.66
N ILE A 260 15.99 11.75 -9.27
CA ILE A 260 14.94 10.75 -9.04
C ILE A 260 14.52 10.80 -7.57
N SER A 261 13.23 10.96 -7.29
CA SER A 261 12.67 10.81 -5.94
C SER A 261 11.79 9.57 -5.87
N PHE A 262 11.74 8.97 -4.68
CA PHE A 262 11.00 7.74 -4.43
C PHE A 262 10.06 7.92 -3.24
N VAL A 263 8.83 7.44 -3.38
CA VAL A 263 7.84 7.36 -2.31
C VAL A 263 7.48 5.90 -2.11
N SER A 264 7.79 5.34 -0.95
CA SER A 264 7.48 3.94 -0.62
C SER A 264 5.99 3.72 -0.38
N GLY A 265 5.52 2.51 -0.70
CA GLY A 265 4.19 2.01 -0.38
C GLY A 265 4.06 1.53 1.07
N ASP A 266 5.16 1.11 1.71
CA ASP A 266 5.17 0.82 3.16
C ASP A 266 5.46 2.09 3.95
N ARG A 267 4.42 2.92 4.03
CA ARG A 267 4.47 4.20 4.72
C ARG A 267 5.01 4.10 6.15
N LYS A 268 4.67 3.07 6.91
CA LYS A 268 5.00 2.98 8.34
C LYS A 268 6.45 2.56 8.58
N LYS A 269 6.97 1.62 7.78
CA LYS A 269 8.34 1.13 7.95
C LYS A 269 9.36 1.97 7.21
N GLU A 270 9.02 2.46 6.03
CA GLU A 270 9.98 3.06 5.09
C GLU A 270 9.66 4.53 4.75
N GLY A 271 8.44 4.99 5.04
CA GLY A 271 7.94 6.28 4.60
C GLY A 271 8.07 7.41 5.61
N ILE A 272 7.33 7.31 6.72
CA ILE A 272 7.27 8.35 7.75
C ILE A 272 8.32 8.12 8.84
N LEU A 273 8.71 9.21 9.48
CA LEU A 273 9.55 9.24 10.66
C LEU A 273 8.61 9.45 11.86
N PRO A 274 8.14 8.37 12.52
CA PRO A 274 6.99 8.43 13.43
C PRO A 274 7.22 9.31 14.67
N ASN A 275 8.48 9.47 15.07
CA ASN A 275 8.90 10.27 16.22
C ASN A 275 9.13 11.75 15.89
N LEU A 276 8.95 12.14 14.62
CA LEU A 276 9.14 13.52 14.18
C LEU A 276 7.80 14.18 13.87
N SER A 277 7.80 15.51 13.94
CA SER A 277 6.64 16.32 13.63
C SER A 277 6.23 16.21 12.17
N ILE A 278 5.02 16.66 11.85
CA ILE A 278 4.51 16.81 10.48
C ILE A 278 5.46 17.69 9.67
N TYR A 279 5.90 18.82 10.24
CA TYR A 279 6.84 19.74 9.62
C TYR A 279 8.16 19.05 9.27
N GLU A 280 8.81 18.45 10.25
CA GLU A 280 10.08 17.76 10.06
C GLU A 280 9.96 16.63 9.05
N ASN A 281 8.88 15.85 9.11
CA ASN A 281 8.61 14.84 8.12
C ASN A 281 8.54 15.44 6.71
N MET A 282 7.96 16.61 6.50
CA MET A 282 7.89 17.17 5.15
C MET A 282 9.24 17.71 4.67
N VAL A 283 9.95 18.46 5.52
CA VAL A 283 11.08 19.29 5.08
C VAL A 283 12.47 18.70 5.36
N ILE A 284 12.58 17.56 6.06
CA ILE A 284 13.88 16.98 6.43
C ILE A 284 14.88 16.81 5.26
N PRO A 285 14.48 16.45 4.01
CA PRO A 285 15.45 16.33 2.92
C PRO A 285 16.03 17.68 2.49
N LEU A 286 15.37 18.78 2.84
CA LEU A 286 15.71 20.14 2.43
C LEU A 286 16.66 20.82 3.41
N TYR A 287 16.85 20.29 4.62
CA TYR A 287 17.76 20.88 5.62
C TYR A 287 19.14 21.15 5.05
N ARG A 288 19.69 20.23 4.25
CA ARG A 288 21.02 20.40 3.66
C ARG A 288 21.04 21.42 2.53
N THR A 289 19.99 21.51 1.73
CA THR A 289 19.92 22.41 0.56
C THR A 289 19.54 23.84 0.96
N THR A 290 18.82 24.02 2.07
CA THR A 290 18.46 25.36 2.61
C THR A 290 19.39 25.81 3.73
N SER A 291 20.46 25.07 4.01
CA SER A 291 21.51 25.50 4.93
C SER A 291 22.46 26.50 4.26
N ARG A 292 22.71 27.62 4.94
CA ARG A 292 23.70 28.63 4.53
C ARG A 292 25.01 28.45 5.31
N ALA A 293 26.08 29.03 4.79
CA ALA A 293 27.43 29.08 5.40
C ALA A 293 28.21 27.75 5.47
N GLY A 294 28.03 26.86 4.50
CA GLY A 294 28.92 25.70 4.30
C GLY A 294 28.97 24.77 5.53
N PHE A 295 30.14 24.62 6.15
CA PHE A 295 30.36 23.71 7.28
C PHE A 295 29.64 24.12 8.58
N LEU A 296 29.18 25.38 8.72
CA LEU A 296 28.50 25.88 9.92
C LEU A 296 26.98 25.57 9.94
N GLY A 297 26.38 25.28 8.77
CA GLY A 297 25.04 24.68 8.67
C GLY A 297 23.87 25.47 9.26
N PHE A 298 23.76 26.79 9.01
CA PHE A 298 22.60 27.55 9.48
C PHE A 298 21.39 27.32 8.58
N ILE A 299 20.38 26.63 9.11
CA ILE A 299 19.13 26.33 8.41
C ILE A 299 18.33 27.61 8.15
N ASN A 300 17.97 27.87 6.89
CA ASN A 300 17.05 28.95 6.52
C ASN A 300 15.59 28.54 6.81
N TRP A 301 15.15 28.77 8.05
CA TRP A 301 13.79 28.44 8.48
C TRP A 301 12.70 29.19 7.71
N LEU A 302 12.98 30.42 7.23
CA LEU A 302 12.00 31.20 6.47
C LEU A 302 11.68 30.51 5.14
N GLU A 303 12.71 30.05 4.44
CA GLU A 303 12.58 29.32 3.17
C GLU A 303 11.91 27.96 3.36
N LEU A 304 12.29 27.20 4.40
CA LEU A 304 11.66 25.91 4.70
C LEU A 304 10.18 26.04 5.07
N ASN A 305 9.82 27.07 5.85
CA ASN A 305 8.42 27.36 6.15
C ASN A 305 7.66 27.70 4.86
N GLY A 306 8.27 28.47 3.94
CA GLY A 306 7.65 28.76 2.64
C GLY A 306 7.36 27.50 1.82
N VAL A 307 8.30 26.56 1.74
CA VAL A 307 8.10 25.27 1.06
C VAL A 307 7.02 24.44 1.75
N TYR A 308 7.03 24.41 3.09
CA TYR A 308 6.03 23.69 3.87
C TYR A 308 4.60 24.17 3.61
N GLU A 309 4.36 25.48 3.73
CA GLU A 309 3.04 26.07 3.50
C GLU A 309 2.59 25.86 2.03
N TRP A 310 3.50 26.04 1.07
CA TRP A 310 3.21 25.82 -0.35
C TRP A 310 2.75 24.37 -0.64
N GLU A 311 3.46 23.38 -0.12
CA GLU A 311 3.11 21.97 -0.37
C GLU A 311 1.87 21.52 0.44
N LEU A 312 1.63 22.07 1.63
CA LEU A 312 0.38 21.86 2.38
C LEU A 312 -0.83 22.30 1.55
N ASP A 313 -0.78 23.53 1.01
CA ASP A 313 -1.86 24.12 0.23
C ASP A 313 -2.04 23.36 -1.09
N ARG A 314 -0.94 23.13 -1.81
CA ARG A 314 -0.95 22.47 -3.13
C ARG A 314 -1.56 21.07 -3.08
N LEU A 315 -1.29 20.30 -2.03
CA LEU A 315 -1.79 18.92 -1.90
C LEU A 315 -3.04 18.82 -1.01
N ASN A 316 -3.56 19.96 -0.53
CA ASN A 316 -4.72 20.02 0.35
C ASN A 316 -4.57 19.07 1.55
N ILE A 317 -3.44 19.20 2.27
CA ILE A 317 -3.10 18.35 3.41
C ILE A 317 -3.76 18.92 4.66
N LYS A 318 -4.67 18.14 5.26
CA LYS A 318 -5.35 18.52 6.50
C LYS A 318 -4.49 18.14 7.68
N THR A 319 -4.01 19.13 8.43
CA THR A 319 -3.11 18.94 9.57
C THR A 319 -3.57 19.74 10.78
N GLY A 320 -3.10 19.35 11.97
CA GLY A 320 -3.20 20.14 13.20
C GLY A 320 -2.10 21.19 13.25
N PHE A 321 -1.40 21.29 14.38
CA PHE A 321 -0.21 22.12 14.44
C PHE A 321 0.94 21.44 13.70
N LYS A 322 1.77 22.22 13.01
CA LYS A 322 2.94 21.70 12.28
C LYS A 322 3.94 20.95 13.18
N SER A 323 3.92 21.24 14.49
CA SER A 323 4.72 20.58 15.53
C SER A 323 4.15 19.25 16.02
N ASP A 324 2.90 18.93 15.69
CA ASP A 324 2.29 17.66 16.08
C ASP A 324 3.02 16.50 15.39
N LEU A 325 3.03 15.33 16.02
CA LEU A 325 3.65 14.14 15.44
C LEU A 325 2.93 13.75 14.14
N VAL A 326 3.68 13.30 13.15
CA VAL A 326 3.11 12.82 11.88
C VAL A 326 2.11 11.67 12.07
N THR A 327 2.25 10.91 13.16
CA THR A 327 1.36 9.81 13.55
C THR A 327 -0.03 10.29 13.97
N SER A 328 -0.22 11.57 14.29
CA SER A 328 -1.53 12.17 14.55
C SER A 328 -2.40 12.31 13.30
N LEU A 329 -1.79 12.30 12.12
CA LEU A 329 -2.49 12.43 10.85
C LEU A 329 -3.16 11.12 10.43
N SER A 330 -4.26 11.23 9.68
CA SER A 330 -4.86 10.10 8.98
C SER A 330 -3.89 9.51 7.94
N GLY A 331 -4.06 8.24 7.58
CA GLY A 331 -3.18 7.58 6.59
C GLY A 331 -3.08 8.33 5.26
N GLY A 332 -4.20 8.89 4.78
CA GLY A 332 -4.24 9.76 3.62
C GLY A 332 -3.37 11.01 3.74
N ASN A 333 -3.47 11.73 4.85
CA ASN A 333 -2.64 12.92 5.07
C ASN A 333 -1.17 12.56 5.30
N GLN A 334 -0.87 11.44 5.96
CA GLN A 334 0.51 10.95 6.06
C GLN A 334 1.11 10.66 4.67
N GLN A 335 0.33 10.08 3.76
CA GLN A 335 0.74 9.82 2.38
C GLN A 335 0.98 11.13 1.62
N LYS A 336 0.06 12.09 1.73
CA LYS A 336 0.23 13.42 1.14
C LYS A 336 1.49 14.12 1.65
N VAL A 337 1.83 13.99 2.94
CA VAL A 337 3.08 14.53 3.51
C VAL A 337 4.33 13.89 2.90
N MET A 338 4.32 12.58 2.62
CA MET A 338 5.44 11.92 1.94
C MET A 338 5.59 12.36 0.48
N ILE A 339 4.47 12.59 -0.21
CA ILE A 339 4.48 13.09 -1.58
C ILE A 339 4.94 14.56 -1.61
N ALA A 340 4.47 15.38 -0.68
CA ALA A 340 4.92 16.77 -0.45
C ALA A 340 6.44 16.83 -0.24
N ARG A 341 6.98 15.97 0.63
CA ARG A 341 8.42 15.82 0.87
C ARG A 341 9.19 15.55 -0.43
N SER A 342 8.63 14.70 -1.29
CA SER A 342 9.23 14.41 -2.59
C SER A 342 9.15 15.60 -3.53
N PHE A 343 8.01 16.29 -3.63
CA PHE A 343 7.84 17.46 -4.49
C PHE A 343 8.70 18.66 -4.07
N GLY A 344 8.86 18.90 -2.77
CA GLY A 344 9.72 19.98 -2.25
C GLY A 344 11.20 19.83 -2.64
N GLN A 345 11.62 18.65 -3.09
CA GLN A 345 12.98 18.42 -3.62
C GLN A 345 13.09 18.70 -5.13
N HIS A 346 12.00 19.11 -5.80
CA HIS A 346 11.92 19.35 -7.24
C HIS A 346 12.51 18.21 -8.11
N PRO A 347 11.99 16.98 -7.98
CA PRO A 347 12.50 15.84 -8.73
C PRO A 347 12.24 16.00 -10.22
N LYS A 348 13.15 15.48 -11.03
CA LYS A 348 12.95 15.30 -12.48
C LYS A 348 12.07 14.09 -12.78
N ILE A 349 12.20 13.04 -11.95
CA ILE A 349 11.42 11.81 -12.06
C ILE A 349 10.93 11.47 -10.66
N LEU A 350 9.61 11.29 -10.53
CA LEU A 350 8.98 10.87 -9.28
C LEU A 350 8.50 9.43 -9.45
N ILE A 351 9.03 8.53 -8.64
CA ILE A 351 8.62 7.12 -8.60
C ILE A 351 7.76 6.93 -7.36
N LEU A 352 6.53 6.46 -7.59
CA LEU A 352 5.54 6.20 -6.56
C LEU A 352 5.28 4.69 -6.51
N ASN A 353 5.61 4.06 -5.39
CA ASN A 353 5.27 2.66 -5.18
C ASN A 353 3.96 2.56 -4.40
N ASP A 354 2.94 1.98 -5.03
CA ASP A 354 1.59 1.83 -4.47
C ASP A 354 1.09 3.08 -3.69
N PRO A 355 1.09 4.27 -4.30
CA PRO A 355 0.80 5.52 -3.59
C PRO A 355 -0.64 5.61 -3.07
N ALA A 356 -1.53 4.74 -3.58
CA ALA A 356 -2.94 4.70 -3.23
C ALA A 356 -3.27 3.67 -2.12
N ARG A 357 -2.25 3.08 -1.50
CA ARG A 357 -2.44 2.06 -0.45
C ARG A 357 -2.95 2.67 0.85
N GLY A 358 -4.10 2.18 1.31
CA GLY A 358 -4.69 2.58 2.60
C GLY A 358 -5.10 4.05 2.68
N ILE A 359 -5.39 4.67 1.53
CA ILE A 359 -6.02 5.99 1.44
C ILE A 359 -7.47 5.83 0.99
N ASP A 360 -8.37 6.66 1.53
CA ASP A 360 -9.79 6.61 1.18
C ASP A 360 -10.05 7.07 -0.26
N VAL A 361 -11.25 6.81 -0.79
CA VAL A 361 -11.63 7.11 -2.18
C VAL A 361 -11.56 8.61 -2.49
N ASN A 362 -11.97 9.48 -1.57
CA ASN A 362 -11.90 10.94 -1.76
C ASN A 362 -10.44 11.40 -1.81
N THR A 363 -9.59 10.85 -0.95
CA THR A 363 -8.15 11.10 -0.97
C THR A 363 -7.48 10.57 -2.25
N LYS A 364 -7.98 9.47 -2.84
CA LYS A 364 -7.53 9.01 -4.17
C LYS A 364 -7.86 10.02 -5.25
N THR A 365 -9.09 10.52 -5.29
CA THR A 365 -9.50 11.54 -6.27
C THR A 365 -8.75 12.87 -6.09
N ASP A 366 -8.36 13.22 -4.86
CA ASP A 366 -7.46 14.38 -4.63
C ASP A 366 -6.03 14.14 -5.15
N LEU A 367 -5.60 12.88 -5.24
CA LEU A 367 -4.25 12.50 -5.66
C LEU A 367 -4.09 12.35 -7.18
N TYR A 368 -5.18 11.99 -7.88
CA TYR A 368 -5.26 11.78 -9.33
C TYR A 368 -5.85 13.00 -10.04
#